data_AF-A0AAI9UMY2-F1
#
_entry.id   AF-A0AAI9UMY2-F1
#
_cell.length_a   1.000
_cell.length_b   1.000
_cell.length_c   1.000
_cell.angle_alpha   90.00
_cell.angle_beta   90.00
_cell.angle_gamma   90.00
#
_symmetry.space_group_name_H-M   'P 1'
#
loop_
_entity.id
_entity.type
_entity.pdbx_description
1 polymer ?
#
loop_
_entity_poly.entity_id
_entity_poly.type
_entity_poly.pdbx_seq_one_letter_code
_entity_poly.pdbx_strand_id
1 'polypeptide(L)'
;MRNSIVLSPGLARPSTFHTTRRSFVTTAAKSVAAATSSPASAPPLNPRWLSELQSRIKRCAGLDLSGQQKEELAALRKAVDGQWLELLAGREGFLTGPGWRGLDRHTVTWGDQDAMVLQGHVNNVVYNKYAESARVNWLRNFATTVDPEHKDEWDQLMSPKDIGLIMRSIKTDYKFPMAYPDHVTVLHKLVSKPTYESDFILLEALLVSEGHRRPAARCFEDIVVYDYKTAKRAPLKPFMVDRLRETYEAQEQSKIDCEEKVKGLVDIVERLEKAA
;
A
#
# COMPACT_ATOMS: atom_id res chain seq x y z
N MET A 1 -24.09 9.11 -78.73
CA MET A 1 -23.71 7.79 -78.19
C MET A 1 -23.56 7.95 -76.68
N ARG A 2 -24.54 7.41 -75.94
CA ARG A 2 -24.62 7.44 -74.47
C ARG A 2 -24.04 6.12 -73.97
N ASN A 3 -22.96 6.17 -73.19
CA ASN A 3 -22.50 5.01 -72.43
C ASN A 3 -22.75 5.25 -70.95
N SER A 4 -23.77 4.55 -70.45
CA SER A 4 -24.14 4.45 -69.05
C SER A 4 -23.18 3.47 -68.35
N ILE A 5 -22.54 3.91 -67.28
CA ILE A 5 -21.81 3.02 -66.37
C ILE A 5 -22.81 2.51 -65.33
N VAL A 6 -23.01 1.20 -65.32
CA VAL A 6 -23.85 0.45 -64.39
C VAL A 6 -23.08 0.28 -63.06
N LEU A 7 -23.64 0.80 -61.97
CA LEU A 7 -23.20 0.49 -60.60
C LEU A 7 -23.95 -0.77 -60.12
N SER A 8 -23.22 -1.85 -59.86
CA SER A 8 -23.75 -3.05 -59.20
C SER A 8 -23.83 -2.84 -57.68
N PRO A 9 -24.92 -3.26 -56.99
CA PRO A 9 -24.98 -3.25 -55.53
C PRO A 9 -24.52 -4.62 -54.97
N GLY A 10 -23.31 -4.67 -54.43
CA GLY A 10 -22.81 -5.83 -53.68
C GLY A 10 -22.84 -5.55 -52.18
N LEU A 11 -24.00 -5.72 -51.55
CA LEU A 11 -24.13 -5.74 -50.09
C LEU A 11 -23.73 -7.13 -49.57
N ALA A 12 -22.48 -7.27 -49.13
CA ALA A 12 -22.05 -8.42 -48.33
C ALA A 12 -22.35 -8.13 -46.84
N ARG A 13 -23.22 -8.95 -46.23
CA ARG A 13 -23.48 -8.97 -44.78
C ARG A 13 -22.20 -9.33 -44.00
N PRO A 14 -21.90 -8.69 -42.85
CA PRO A 14 -20.84 -9.17 -41.98
C PRO A 14 -21.24 -10.50 -41.34
N SER A 15 -20.39 -11.50 -41.49
CA SER A 15 -20.46 -12.77 -40.77
C SER A 15 -20.32 -12.53 -39.25
N THR A 16 -21.27 -13.03 -38.48
CA THR A 16 -21.21 -13.09 -37.02
C THR A 16 -20.05 -13.96 -36.57
N PHE A 17 -18.98 -13.35 -36.07
CA PHE A 17 -17.93 -14.06 -35.36
C PHE A 17 -18.43 -14.44 -33.96
N HIS A 18 -18.66 -15.73 -33.73
CA HIS A 18 -18.81 -16.27 -32.39
C HIS A 18 -17.45 -16.23 -31.68
N THR A 19 -17.22 -15.19 -30.89
CA THR A 19 -16.06 -15.12 -29.99
C THR A 19 -16.27 -16.11 -28.85
N THR A 20 -15.62 -17.26 -28.92
CA THR A 20 -15.53 -18.18 -27.79
C THR A 20 -14.81 -17.45 -26.66
N ARG A 21 -15.55 -17.10 -25.60
CA ARG A 21 -15.04 -16.45 -24.39
C ARG A 21 -14.09 -17.42 -23.69
N ARG A 22 -12.80 -17.40 -24.05
CA ARG A 22 -11.76 -18.07 -23.27
C ARG A 22 -11.61 -17.31 -21.96
N SER A 23 -12.10 -17.89 -20.88
CA SER A 23 -11.83 -17.47 -19.53
C SER A 23 -10.32 -17.59 -19.29
N PHE A 24 -9.60 -16.47 -19.33
CA PHE A 24 -8.23 -16.42 -18.82
C PHE A 24 -8.29 -16.47 -17.29
N VAL A 25 -8.42 -17.68 -16.74
CA VAL A 25 -8.09 -17.89 -15.33
C VAL A 25 -6.57 -17.93 -15.28
N THR A 26 -5.95 -16.77 -15.04
CA THR A 26 -4.51 -16.68 -14.80
C THR A 26 -4.14 -17.46 -13.55
N THR A 27 -3.08 -18.26 -13.64
CA THR A 27 -2.47 -19.00 -12.52
C THR A 27 -2.08 -18.09 -11.34
N ALA A 28 -1.98 -16.78 -11.59
CA ALA A 28 -1.83 -15.71 -10.59
C ALA A 28 -2.97 -15.70 -9.54
N ALA A 29 -4.23 -15.92 -9.95
CA ALA A 29 -5.35 -15.94 -9.01
C ALA A 29 -5.27 -17.14 -8.05
N LYS A 30 -4.73 -18.28 -8.51
CA LYS A 30 -4.52 -19.47 -7.67
C LYS A 30 -3.34 -19.34 -6.71
N SER A 31 -2.27 -18.64 -7.11
CA SER A 31 -1.10 -18.42 -6.25
C SER A 31 -1.38 -17.39 -5.15
N VAL A 32 -2.13 -16.32 -5.46
CA VAL A 32 -2.64 -15.39 -4.45
C VAL A 32 -3.64 -16.08 -3.51
N ALA A 33 -4.57 -16.89 -4.04
CA ALA A 33 -5.52 -17.63 -3.21
C ALA A 33 -4.88 -18.73 -2.34
N ALA A 34 -3.80 -19.37 -2.81
CA ALA A 34 -3.08 -20.37 -2.04
C ALA A 34 -2.18 -19.78 -0.95
N ALA A 35 -1.65 -18.56 -1.15
CA ALA A 35 -0.90 -17.83 -0.12
C ALA A 35 -1.82 -17.17 0.93
N THR A 36 -3.13 -17.07 0.67
CA THR A 36 -4.12 -16.54 1.62
C THR A 36 -4.65 -17.54 2.65
N SER A 37 -4.07 -18.74 2.79
CA SER A 37 -4.37 -19.59 3.96
C SER A 37 -3.66 -19.05 5.21
N SER A 38 -4.04 -17.84 5.63
CA SER A 38 -3.73 -17.31 6.95
C SER A 38 -4.61 -18.02 7.98
N PRO A 39 -4.09 -18.38 9.17
CA PRO A 39 -4.92 -18.83 10.27
C PRO A 39 -5.95 -17.73 10.59
N ALA A 40 -7.15 -18.14 11.02
CA ALA A 40 -8.35 -17.33 11.25
C ALA A 40 -8.05 -15.82 11.43
N SER A 41 -8.33 -15.02 10.40
CA SER A 41 -8.12 -13.58 10.43
C SER A 41 -8.89 -12.98 11.61
N ALA A 42 -8.20 -12.23 12.46
CA ALA A 42 -8.85 -11.31 13.39
C ALA A 42 -9.96 -10.51 12.66
N PRO A 43 -11.08 -10.17 13.33
CA PRO A 43 -12.16 -9.43 12.68
C PRO A 43 -11.59 -8.18 11.97
N PRO A 44 -12.09 -7.86 10.77
CA PRO A 44 -11.54 -6.78 9.98
C PRO A 44 -11.59 -5.47 10.78
N LEU A 45 -10.44 -4.81 10.91
CA LEU A 45 -10.32 -3.52 11.60
C LEU A 45 -11.31 -2.53 10.97
N ASN A 46 -12.16 -1.90 11.78
CA ASN A 46 -13.09 -0.87 11.30
C ASN A 46 -12.30 0.23 10.58
N PRO A 47 -12.43 0.44 9.27
CA PRO A 47 -11.58 1.38 8.52
C PRO A 47 -11.79 2.84 8.92
N ARG A 48 -12.85 3.13 9.69
CA ARG A 48 -13.17 4.46 10.21
C ARG A 48 -12.75 4.66 11.66
N TRP A 49 -12.17 3.66 12.32
CA TRP A 49 -11.89 3.69 13.76
C TRP A 49 -11.10 4.94 14.20
N LEU A 50 -10.09 5.35 13.43
CA LEU A 50 -9.25 6.51 13.77
C LEU A 50 -10.05 7.81 13.66
N SER A 51 -10.84 7.96 12.59
CA SER A 51 -11.73 9.11 12.41
C SER A 51 -12.84 9.17 13.48
N GLU A 52 -13.31 8.01 13.93
CA GLU A 52 -14.29 7.89 14.99
C GLU A 52 -13.68 8.26 16.35
N LEU A 53 -12.48 7.77 16.66
CA LEU A 53 -11.72 8.14 17.86
C LEU A 53 -11.46 9.65 17.89
N GLN A 54 -11.00 10.24 16.79
CA GLN A 54 -10.81 11.69 16.68
C GLN A 54 -12.12 12.46 16.90
N SER A 55 -13.25 11.93 16.40
CA SER A 55 -14.56 12.53 16.60
C SER A 55 -15.02 12.45 18.06
N ARG A 56 -14.74 11.34 18.75
CA ARG A 56 -14.99 11.19 20.19
C ARG A 56 -14.17 12.20 21.00
N ILE A 57 -12.86 12.27 20.75
CA ILE A 57 -11.96 13.25 21.38
C ILE A 57 -12.47 14.69 21.19
N LYS A 58 -12.95 15.04 19.98
CA LYS A 58 -13.55 16.36 19.72
C LYS A 58 -14.81 16.61 20.54
N ARG A 59 -15.67 15.61 20.75
CA ARG A 59 -16.87 15.75 21.59
C ARG A 59 -16.52 15.96 23.06
N CYS A 60 -15.47 15.31 23.56
CA CYS A 60 -15.00 15.52 24.93
C CYS A 60 -14.61 16.97 25.22
N ALA A 61 -14.23 17.75 24.20
CA ALA A 61 -13.90 19.17 24.38
C ALA A 61 -15.11 20.05 24.75
N GLY A 62 -16.34 19.57 24.51
CA GLY A 62 -17.58 20.25 24.91
C GLY A 62 -18.11 19.84 26.28
N LEU A 63 -17.43 18.94 26.99
CA LEU A 63 -17.83 18.45 28.31
C LEU A 63 -17.30 19.36 29.44
N ASP A 64 -17.97 19.36 30.59
CA ASP A 64 -17.53 20.11 31.78
C ASP A 64 -16.43 19.36 32.54
N LEU A 65 -15.24 19.31 31.94
CA LEU A 65 -14.08 18.61 32.48
C LEU A 65 -13.32 19.46 33.51
N SER A 66 -12.81 18.82 34.56
CA SER A 66 -11.85 19.41 35.50
C SER A 66 -10.54 19.84 34.82
N GLY A 67 -9.72 20.64 35.52
CA GLY A 67 -8.42 21.10 34.99
C GLY A 67 -7.51 19.94 34.55
N GLN A 68 -7.37 18.91 35.40
CA GLN A 68 -6.55 17.74 35.10
C GLN A 68 -7.07 16.96 33.87
N GLN A 69 -8.39 16.79 33.74
CA GLN A 69 -9.00 16.11 32.60
C GLN A 69 -8.85 16.91 31.29
N LYS A 70 -8.85 18.24 31.35
CA LYS A 70 -8.59 19.11 30.20
C LYS A 70 -7.16 18.97 29.70
N GLU A 71 -6.19 18.92 30.61
CA GLU A 71 -4.78 18.66 30.26
C GLU A 71 -4.61 17.27 29.63
N GLU A 72 -5.26 16.27 30.21
CA GLU A 72 -5.24 14.91 29.69
C GLU A 72 -5.87 14.81 28.28
N LEU A 73 -7.03 15.44 28.06
CA LEU A 73 -7.66 15.50 26.74
C LEU A 73 -6.75 16.20 25.71
N ALA A 74 -6.04 17.26 26.11
CA ALA A 74 -5.10 17.95 25.24
C ALA A 74 -3.89 17.06 24.88
N ALA A 75 -3.34 16.33 25.86
CA ALA A 75 -2.26 15.37 25.64
C ALA A 75 -2.70 14.22 24.71
N LEU A 76 -3.90 13.68 24.93
CA LEU A 76 -4.51 12.64 24.11
C LEU A 76 -4.69 13.09 22.66
N ARG A 77 -5.25 14.28 22.45
CA ARG A 77 -5.40 14.86 21.12
C ARG A 77 -4.05 15.03 20.42
N LYS A 78 -3.05 15.56 21.13
CA LYS A 78 -1.70 15.72 20.60
C LYS A 78 -1.07 14.38 20.20
N ALA A 79 -1.25 13.33 21.01
CA ALA A 79 -0.76 11.99 20.70
C ALA A 79 -1.42 11.42 19.45
N VAL A 80 -2.76 11.44 19.37
CA VAL A 80 -3.51 10.93 18.22
C VAL A 80 -3.19 11.71 16.94
N ASP A 81 -3.13 13.04 17.02
CA ASP A 81 -2.82 13.89 15.85
C ASP A 81 -1.36 13.80 15.41
N GLY A 82 -0.42 13.60 16.33
CA GLY A 82 1.01 13.49 16.04
C GLY A 82 1.43 12.11 15.51
N GLN A 83 0.71 11.06 15.91
CA GLN A 83 1.05 9.67 15.61
C GLN A 83 0.02 9.00 14.70
N TRP A 84 -0.83 9.78 14.03
CA TRP A 84 -1.96 9.27 13.24
C TRP A 84 -1.55 8.22 12.19
N LEU A 85 -0.39 8.38 11.54
CA LEU A 85 0.08 7.45 10.51
C LEU A 85 0.47 6.10 11.11
N GLU A 86 1.21 6.12 12.22
CA GLU A 86 1.61 4.93 12.98
C GLU A 86 0.36 4.22 13.52
N LEU A 87 -0.57 4.96 14.11
CA LEU A 87 -1.83 4.42 14.59
C LEU A 87 -2.63 3.77 13.44
N LEU A 88 -2.75 4.44 12.29
CA LEU A 88 -3.49 3.94 11.14
C LEU A 88 -2.87 2.67 10.55
N ALA A 89 -1.57 2.67 10.30
CA ALA A 89 -0.91 1.65 9.49
C ALA A 89 -0.18 0.58 10.34
N GLY A 90 0.28 0.94 11.54
CA GLY A 90 1.00 0.05 12.46
C GLY A 90 0.16 -1.14 12.94
N ARG A 91 -1.14 -0.94 13.19
CA ARG A 91 -2.08 -2.05 13.51
C ARG A 91 -2.18 -3.10 12.41
N GLU A 92 -1.85 -2.72 11.17
CA GLU A 92 -1.84 -3.62 10.02
C GLU A 92 -0.45 -4.19 9.72
N GLY A 93 0.55 -3.85 10.54
CA GLY A 93 1.94 -4.28 10.42
C GLY A 93 2.76 -3.46 9.43
N PHE A 94 2.35 -2.26 9.06
CA PHE A 94 3.23 -1.37 8.30
C PHE A 94 4.18 -0.66 9.24
N LEU A 95 5.48 -0.74 8.96
CA LEU A 95 6.48 0.06 9.66
C LEU A 95 6.40 1.50 9.16
N THR A 96 6.29 2.46 10.08
CA THR A 96 5.98 3.87 9.75
C THR A 96 7.08 4.86 10.11
N GLY A 97 8.20 4.38 10.66
CA GLY A 97 9.38 5.22 10.93
C GLY A 97 9.96 5.81 9.64
N PRO A 98 10.70 6.94 9.71
CA PRO A 98 11.21 7.63 8.52
C PRO A 98 11.97 6.74 7.52
N GLY A 99 12.76 5.77 8.01
CA GLY A 99 13.48 4.80 7.17
C GLY A 99 12.61 3.75 6.47
N TRP A 100 11.31 3.68 6.76
CA TRP A 100 10.39 2.70 6.18
C TRP A 100 9.39 3.32 5.17
N ARG A 101 9.35 4.66 5.10
CA ARG A 101 8.45 5.37 4.20
C ARG A 101 9.08 5.43 2.81
N GLY A 102 8.61 4.56 1.92
CA GLY A 102 9.10 4.51 0.53
C GLY A 102 8.85 5.84 -0.21
N LEU A 103 7.72 6.47 0.05
CA LEU A 103 7.51 7.88 -0.24
C LEU A 103 6.99 8.55 1.02
N ASP A 104 7.66 9.59 1.49
CA ASP A 104 7.26 10.38 2.65
C ASP A 104 6.77 11.75 2.19
N ARG A 105 5.51 12.05 2.46
CA ARG A 105 4.85 13.31 2.08
C ARG A 105 5.08 13.72 0.62
N HIS A 106 5.04 12.78 -0.33
CA HIS A 106 5.25 13.08 -1.75
C HIS A 106 4.13 13.99 -2.26
N THR A 107 4.50 15.12 -2.86
CA THR A 107 3.52 16.08 -3.38
C THR A 107 2.71 15.45 -4.50
N VAL A 108 1.39 15.41 -4.34
CA VAL A 108 0.49 15.10 -5.47
C VAL A 108 0.56 16.29 -6.42
N THR A 109 0.97 16.08 -7.67
CA THR A 109 1.09 17.20 -8.62
C THR A 109 -0.22 17.38 -9.39
N TRP A 110 -0.51 18.61 -9.81
CA TRP A 110 -1.70 18.89 -10.62
C TRP A 110 -1.70 18.11 -11.96
N GLY A 111 -0.52 17.87 -12.53
CA GLY A 111 -0.35 17.12 -13.79
C GLY A 111 -0.59 15.62 -13.68
N ASP A 112 -0.70 15.07 -12.47
CA ASP A 112 -1.06 13.67 -12.24
C ASP A 112 -2.57 13.42 -12.33
N GLN A 113 -3.37 14.47 -12.45
CA GLN A 113 -4.82 14.37 -12.48
C GLN A 113 -5.37 14.04 -13.87
N ASP A 114 -6.52 13.38 -13.92
CA ASP A 114 -7.38 13.33 -15.09
C ASP A 114 -8.72 14.06 -14.83
N ALA A 115 -9.43 14.36 -15.93
CA ALA A 115 -10.64 15.18 -15.94
C ALA A 115 -11.94 14.37 -15.76
N MET A 116 -11.87 13.10 -15.31
CA MET A 116 -13.03 12.22 -15.31
C MET A 116 -14.10 12.57 -14.24
N VAL A 117 -13.88 13.62 -13.43
CA VAL A 117 -14.84 14.17 -12.44
C VAL A 117 -14.77 15.70 -12.42
N LEU A 118 -15.86 16.38 -12.03
CA LEU A 118 -16.00 17.84 -11.94
C LEU A 118 -14.85 18.59 -11.22
N GLN A 119 -14.12 17.92 -10.32
CA GLN A 119 -12.99 18.49 -9.57
C GLN A 119 -11.62 17.89 -9.96
N GLY A 120 -11.59 16.93 -10.90
CA GLY A 120 -10.41 16.12 -11.22
C GLY A 120 -10.01 15.18 -10.08
N HIS A 121 -9.23 14.15 -10.41
CA HIS A 121 -8.58 13.30 -9.41
C HIS A 121 -7.28 12.74 -9.99
N VAL A 122 -6.39 12.26 -9.13
CA VAL A 122 -5.18 11.53 -9.56
C VAL A 122 -5.59 10.37 -10.47
N ASN A 123 -4.98 10.30 -11.65
CA ASN A 123 -5.26 9.25 -12.61
C ASN A 123 -4.91 7.87 -12.02
N ASN A 124 -5.70 6.86 -12.37
CA ASN A 124 -5.56 5.51 -11.82
C ASN A 124 -4.15 4.91 -12.00
N VAL A 125 -3.49 5.15 -13.14
CA VAL A 125 -2.13 4.64 -13.41
C VAL A 125 -1.09 5.26 -12.48
N VAL A 126 -1.30 6.49 -12.00
CA VAL A 126 -0.34 7.20 -11.14
C VAL A 126 -0.17 6.51 -9.80
N TYR A 127 -1.21 5.89 -9.25
CA TYR A 127 -1.09 5.12 -8.00
C TYR A 127 -0.06 3.98 -8.12
N ASN A 128 0.02 3.32 -9.27
CA ASN A 128 1.03 2.30 -9.52
C ASN A 128 2.43 2.89 -9.66
N LYS A 129 2.56 4.10 -10.22
CA LYS A 129 3.84 4.84 -10.28
C LYS A 129 4.33 5.22 -8.89
N TYR A 130 3.43 5.65 -8.01
CA TYR A 130 3.74 5.94 -6.61
C TYR A 130 4.17 4.67 -5.86
N ALA A 131 3.45 3.56 -6.02
CA ALA A 131 3.81 2.28 -5.42
C ALA A 131 5.19 1.80 -5.90
N GLU A 132 5.46 1.87 -7.21
CA GLU A 132 6.77 1.53 -7.77
C GLU A 132 7.90 2.39 -7.20
N SER A 133 7.76 3.72 -7.25
CA SER A 133 8.77 4.64 -6.71
C SER A 133 9.03 4.39 -5.23
N ALA A 134 7.96 4.19 -4.47
CA ALA A 134 8.04 3.88 -3.04
C ALA A 134 8.72 2.54 -2.77
N ARG A 135 8.47 1.51 -3.58
CA ARG A 135 9.13 0.21 -3.44
C ARG A 135 10.64 0.33 -3.68
N VAL A 136 11.05 1.06 -4.72
CA VAL A 136 12.47 1.28 -5.02
C VAL A 136 13.16 1.97 -3.84
N ASN A 137 12.55 3.02 -3.29
CA ASN A 137 13.09 3.73 -2.14
C ASN A 137 13.10 2.84 -0.88
N TRP A 138 12.05 2.05 -0.66
CA TRP A 138 11.99 1.11 0.47
C TRP A 138 13.13 0.08 0.40
N LEU A 139 13.43 -0.47 -0.78
CA LEU A 139 14.58 -1.36 -0.98
C LEU A 139 15.91 -0.64 -0.78
N ARG A 140 16.06 0.58 -1.30
CA ARG A 140 17.27 1.39 -1.10
C ARG A 140 17.52 1.72 0.37
N ASN A 141 16.47 1.83 1.18
CA ASN A 141 16.64 2.05 2.62
C ASN A 141 17.30 0.86 3.32
N PHE A 142 17.21 -0.37 2.77
CA PHE A 142 18.05 -1.47 3.25
C PHE A 142 19.53 -1.15 3.04
N ALA A 143 19.89 -0.71 1.83
CA ALA A 143 21.25 -0.36 1.47
C ALA A 143 21.85 0.80 2.30
N THR A 144 21.02 1.74 2.77
CA THR A 144 21.51 2.93 3.48
C THR A 144 21.36 2.88 5.00
N THR A 145 20.41 2.11 5.51
CA THR A 145 19.96 2.23 6.91
C THR A 145 19.90 0.89 7.63
N VAL A 146 19.39 -0.17 6.98
CA VAL A 146 19.17 -1.48 7.65
C VAL A 146 20.42 -2.36 7.57
N ASP A 147 21.09 -2.36 6.42
CA ASP A 147 22.22 -3.23 6.10
C ASP A 147 23.23 -2.51 5.19
N PRO A 148 23.94 -1.48 5.71
CA PRO A 148 24.89 -0.73 4.91
C PRO A 148 26.12 -1.53 4.47
N GLU A 149 26.41 -2.65 5.14
CA GLU A 149 27.55 -3.52 4.82
C GLU A 149 27.39 -4.20 3.46
N HIS A 150 26.16 -4.50 3.05
CA HIS A 150 25.81 -5.11 1.75
C HIS A 150 25.17 -4.11 0.78
N LYS A 151 25.50 -2.82 0.91
CA LYS A 151 24.88 -1.73 0.16
C LYS A 151 24.88 -1.99 -1.36
N ASP A 152 26.01 -2.43 -1.91
CA ASP A 152 26.16 -2.61 -3.36
C ASP A 152 25.23 -3.71 -3.88
N GLU A 153 25.05 -4.79 -3.13
CA GLU A 153 24.14 -5.88 -3.48
C GLU A 153 22.67 -5.45 -3.38
N TRP A 154 22.30 -4.65 -2.37
CA TRP A 154 20.95 -4.07 -2.28
C TRP A 154 20.66 -3.12 -3.44
N ASP A 155 21.61 -2.25 -3.81
CA ASP A 155 21.46 -1.36 -4.96
C ASP A 155 21.40 -2.13 -6.29
N GLN A 156 22.13 -3.25 -6.39
CA GLN A 156 22.13 -4.10 -7.57
C GLN A 156 20.77 -4.76 -7.85
N LEU A 157 19.90 -4.94 -6.84
CA LEU A 157 18.54 -5.48 -7.05
C LEU A 157 17.71 -4.64 -8.02
N MET A 158 18.07 -3.37 -8.18
CA MET A 158 17.44 -2.41 -9.08
C MET A 158 18.16 -2.27 -10.43
N SER A 159 19.10 -3.17 -10.72
CA SER A 159 19.90 -3.16 -11.94
C SER A 159 19.88 -4.53 -12.64
N PRO A 160 20.09 -4.60 -13.95
CA PRO A 160 20.16 -5.87 -14.67
C PRO A 160 21.54 -6.54 -14.60
N LYS A 161 22.38 -6.22 -13.60
CA LYS A 161 23.79 -6.67 -13.54
C LYS A 161 24.00 -8.04 -12.91
N ASP A 162 23.13 -8.43 -11.98
CA ASP A 162 23.23 -9.67 -11.21
C ASP A 162 21.84 -10.23 -10.91
N ILE A 163 21.52 -10.53 -9.66
CA ILE A 163 20.16 -10.81 -9.22
C ILE A 163 19.40 -9.49 -9.09
N GLY A 164 18.21 -9.41 -9.67
CA GLY A 164 17.33 -8.27 -9.52
C GLY A 164 15.86 -8.64 -9.42
N LEU A 165 15.03 -7.63 -9.23
CA LEU A 165 13.60 -7.80 -8.98
C LEU A 165 12.77 -7.48 -10.23
N ILE A 166 11.83 -8.37 -10.56
CA ILE A 166 10.89 -8.19 -11.67
C ILE A 166 9.47 -8.29 -11.14
N MET A 167 8.65 -7.27 -11.44
CA MET A 167 7.22 -7.29 -11.13
C MET A 167 6.51 -8.33 -11.99
N ARG A 168 6.03 -9.42 -11.37
CA ARG A 168 5.21 -10.46 -12.05
C ARG A 168 3.75 -10.04 -12.14
N SER A 169 3.21 -9.42 -11.09
CA SER A 169 1.87 -8.84 -11.13
C SER A 169 1.68 -7.77 -10.07
N ILE A 170 0.86 -6.77 -10.39
CA ILE A 170 0.36 -5.76 -9.45
C ILE A 170 -1.15 -5.69 -9.54
N LYS A 171 -1.82 -5.67 -8.39
CA LYS A 171 -3.26 -5.41 -8.26
C LYS A 171 -3.45 -4.15 -7.43
N THR A 172 -4.32 -3.25 -7.87
CA THR A 172 -4.59 -1.98 -7.18
C THR A 172 -6.05 -1.87 -6.80
N ASP A 173 -6.30 -1.72 -5.50
CA ASP A 173 -7.63 -1.45 -4.94
C ASP A 173 -7.74 0.03 -4.58
N TYR A 174 -8.47 0.80 -5.40
CA TYR A 174 -8.76 2.20 -5.15
C TYR A 174 -9.83 2.34 -4.06
N LYS A 175 -9.57 3.18 -3.04
CA LYS A 175 -10.44 3.36 -1.87
C LYS A 175 -11.17 4.70 -1.89
N PHE A 176 -10.54 5.75 -2.41
CA PHE A 176 -11.20 7.01 -2.75
C PHE A 176 -10.37 7.81 -3.76
N PRO A 177 -10.97 8.73 -4.54
CA PRO A 177 -10.25 9.56 -5.49
C PRO A 177 -9.49 10.68 -4.77
N MET A 178 -8.19 10.52 -4.58
CA MET A 178 -7.29 11.59 -4.10
C MET A 178 -7.14 12.66 -5.19
N ALA A 179 -7.05 13.93 -4.80
CA ALA A 179 -6.93 15.06 -5.71
C ALA A 179 -5.89 16.07 -5.20
N TYR A 180 -5.35 16.86 -6.11
CA TYR A 180 -4.52 18.02 -5.81
C TYR A 180 -5.38 19.14 -5.16
N PRO A 181 -4.83 19.88 -4.18
CA PRO A 181 -3.53 19.68 -3.53
C PRO A 181 -3.61 18.63 -2.41
N ASP A 182 -2.63 17.71 -2.37
CA ASP A 182 -2.47 16.73 -1.29
C ASP A 182 -1.01 16.25 -1.23
N HIS A 183 -0.68 15.50 -0.18
CA HIS A 183 0.57 14.76 -0.05
C HIS A 183 0.25 13.28 0.16
N VAL A 184 0.95 12.41 -0.57
CA VAL A 184 0.83 10.97 -0.45
C VAL A 184 2.06 10.41 0.28
N THR A 185 1.81 9.65 1.34
CA THR A 185 2.82 8.79 1.96
C THR A 185 2.54 7.34 1.58
N VAL A 186 3.57 6.63 1.12
CA VAL A 186 3.46 5.23 0.67
C VAL A 186 4.33 4.34 1.52
N LEU A 187 3.69 3.35 2.14
CA LEU A 187 4.31 2.36 3.02
C LEU A 187 4.28 1.00 2.34
N HIS A 188 5.30 0.17 2.60
CA HIS A 188 5.33 -1.22 2.17
C HIS A 188 5.45 -2.15 3.38
N LYS A 189 4.87 -3.34 3.27
CA LYS A 189 5.11 -4.46 4.18
C LYS A 189 5.24 -5.77 3.41
N LEU A 190 6.00 -6.71 3.96
CA LEU A 190 6.03 -8.10 3.53
C LEU A 190 4.71 -8.79 3.92
N VAL A 191 4.09 -9.47 2.97
CA VAL A 191 2.84 -10.22 3.19
C VAL A 191 3.11 -11.58 3.85
N SER A 192 4.26 -12.18 3.57
CA SER A 192 4.68 -13.48 4.13
C SER A 192 6.15 -13.46 4.49
N LYS A 193 6.53 -14.20 5.53
CA LYS A 193 7.92 -14.36 5.95
C LYS A 193 8.71 -15.14 4.87
N PRO A 194 9.79 -14.60 4.31
CA PRO A 194 10.55 -15.31 3.28
C PRO A 194 11.34 -16.49 3.86
N THR A 195 11.70 -17.43 2.99
CA THR A 195 12.62 -18.54 3.26
C THR A 195 13.89 -18.42 2.40
N TYR A 196 14.91 -19.22 2.70
CA TYR A 196 16.16 -19.19 1.92
C TYR A 196 15.98 -19.71 0.49
N GLU A 197 14.88 -20.42 0.23
CA GLU A 197 14.48 -20.92 -1.08
C GLU A 197 13.55 -19.95 -1.82
N SER A 198 13.18 -18.82 -1.20
CA SER A 198 12.23 -17.86 -1.79
C SER A 198 12.83 -17.19 -3.02
N ASP A 199 12.23 -17.46 -4.18
CA ASP A 199 12.51 -16.83 -5.47
C ASP A 199 11.52 -15.69 -5.81
N PHE A 200 10.73 -15.27 -4.82
CA PHE A 200 9.78 -14.18 -4.91
C PHE A 200 9.55 -13.55 -3.54
N ILE A 201 9.06 -12.30 -3.55
CA ILE A 201 8.53 -11.61 -2.39
C ILE A 201 7.14 -11.07 -2.71
N LEU A 202 6.26 -11.10 -1.73
CA LEU A 202 4.94 -10.51 -1.81
C LEU A 202 4.91 -9.25 -0.95
N LEU A 203 4.60 -8.12 -1.56
CA LEU A 203 4.47 -6.84 -0.86
C LEU A 203 3.03 -6.35 -0.90
N GLU A 204 2.60 -5.73 0.19
CA GLU A 204 1.43 -4.85 0.19
C GLU A 204 1.92 -3.42 0.33
N ALA A 205 1.44 -2.53 -0.54
CA ALA A 205 1.67 -1.10 -0.47
C ALA A 205 0.41 -0.39 0.03
N LEU A 206 0.56 0.50 1.01
CA LEU A 206 -0.50 1.36 1.51
C LEU A 206 -0.23 2.81 1.09
N LEU A 207 -1.07 3.35 0.22
CA LEU A 207 -0.99 4.74 -0.23
C LEU A 207 -1.95 5.57 0.61
N VAL A 208 -1.40 6.46 1.42
CA VAL A 208 -2.15 7.24 2.41
C VAL A 208 -2.15 8.70 2.00
N SER A 209 -3.35 9.28 1.89
CA SER A 209 -3.53 10.73 1.76
C SER A 209 -3.35 11.38 3.11
N GLU A 210 -2.52 12.42 3.17
CA GLU A 210 -2.30 13.17 4.40
C GLU A 210 -3.38 14.20 4.67
N GLY A 211 -3.92 14.84 3.63
CA GLY A 211 -5.04 15.76 3.76
C GLY A 211 -6.28 15.07 4.35
N HIS A 212 -6.53 13.82 3.94
CA HIS A 212 -7.68 13.04 4.41
C HIS A 212 -7.35 12.08 5.56
N ARG A 213 -6.06 11.85 5.86
CA ARG A 213 -5.55 10.90 6.87
C ARG A 213 -6.18 9.50 6.76
N ARG A 214 -6.32 9.00 5.53
CA ARG A 214 -6.88 7.66 5.24
C ARG A 214 -6.25 7.04 4.00
N PRO A 215 -6.33 5.70 3.85
CA PRO A 215 -5.86 5.03 2.65
C PRO A 215 -6.62 5.50 1.40
N ALA A 216 -5.89 5.92 0.37
CA ALA A 216 -6.38 6.26 -0.96
C ALA A 216 -6.39 5.06 -1.89
N ALA A 217 -5.36 4.21 -1.80
CA ALA A 217 -5.28 2.95 -2.53
C ALA A 217 -4.46 1.92 -1.76
N ARG A 218 -4.61 0.66 -2.17
CA ARG A 218 -3.71 -0.43 -1.79
C ARG A 218 -3.19 -1.11 -3.03
N CYS A 219 -1.90 -1.44 -3.06
CA CYS A 219 -1.31 -2.25 -4.11
C CYS A 219 -0.85 -3.58 -3.53
N PHE A 220 -1.08 -4.66 -4.27
CA PHE A 220 -0.61 -6.01 -3.94
C PHE A 220 0.36 -6.43 -5.03
N GLU A 221 1.58 -6.71 -4.64
CA GLU A 221 2.71 -6.82 -5.53
C GLU A 221 3.33 -8.21 -5.40
N ASP A 222 3.46 -8.86 -6.55
CA ASP A 222 4.11 -10.15 -6.68
C ASP A 222 5.39 -9.95 -7.46
N ILE A 223 6.51 -10.07 -6.76
CA ILE A 223 7.83 -9.66 -7.25
C ILE A 223 8.72 -10.87 -7.27
N VAL A 224 9.30 -11.14 -8.42
CA VAL A 224 10.12 -12.31 -8.67
C VAL A 224 11.58 -11.91 -8.64
N VAL A 225 12.39 -12.78 -8.05
CA VAL A 225 13.83 -12.66 -8.03
C VAL A 225 14.37 -13.35 -9.27
N TYR A 226 15.10 -12.58 -10.08
CA TYR A 226 15.57 -13.00 -11.39
C TYR A 226 17.06 -12.79 -11.50
N ASP A 227 17.77 -13.84 -11.88
CA ASP A 227 19.19 -13.78 -12.22
C ASP A 227 19.33 -13.41 -13.70
N TYR A 228 19.81 -12.20 -13.94
CA TYR A 228 20.00 -11.66 -15.28
C TYR A 228 21.16 -12.31 -16.04
N LYS A 229 22.10 -12.97 -15.36
CA LYS A 229 23.22 -13.69 -15.99
C LYS A 229 22.78 -15.04 -16.54
N THR A 230 21.98 -15.77 -15.77
CA THR A 230 21.48 -17.09 -16.18
C THR A 230 20.11 -17.05 -16.86
N ALA A 231 19.47 -15.88 -16.87
CA ALA A 231 18.13 -15.63 -17.40
C ALA A 231 17.05 -16.52 -16.77
N LYS A 232 17.17 -16.82 -15.48
CA LYS A 232 16.29 -17.72 -14.73
C LYS A 232 15.86 -17.10 -13.40
N ARG A 233 14.80 -17.65 -12.82
CA ARG A 233 14.45 -17.39 -11.42
C ARG A 233 15.57 -17.89 -10.51
N ALA A 234 15.84 -17.14 -9.46
CA ALA A 234 16.86 -17.47 -8.48
C ALA A 234 16.35 -17.11 -7.08
N PRO A 235 16.82 -17.80 -6.02
CA PRO A 235 16.52 -17.38 -4.66
C PRO A 235 17.20 -16.06 -4.31
N LEU A 236 16.68 -15.36 -3.31
CA LEU A 236 17.38 -14.24 -2.68
C LEU A 236 18.72 -14.68 -2.08
N LYS A 237 19.67 -13.75 -1.98
CA LYS A 237 20.92 -13.98 -1.24
C LYS A 237 20.60 -14.22 0.26
N PRO A 238 21.29 -15.12 0.97
CA PRO A 238 20.95 -15.46 2.35
C PRO A 238 20.81 -14.26 3.31
N PHE A 239 21.74 -13.31 3.26
CA PHE A 239 21.68 -12.11 4.11
C PHE A 239 20.44 -11.24 3.82
N MET A 240 19.97 -11.19 2.57
CA MET A 240 18.74 -10.47 2.22
C MET A 240 17.52 -11.15 2.86
N VAL A 241 17.50 -12.49 2.87
CA VAL A 241 16.44 -13.26 3.53
C VAL A 241 16.44 -12.97 5.03
N ASP A 242 17.60 -12.90 5.66
CA ASP A 242 17.72 -12.58 7.09
C ASP A 242 17.15 -11.19 7.39
N ARG A 243 17.57 -10.14 6.66
CA ARG A 243 17.07 -8.78 6.87
C ARG A 243 15.56 -8.66 6.61
N LEU A 244 15.04 -9.34 5.59
CA LEU A 244 13.60 -9.36 5.31
C LEU A 244 12.81 -10.13 6.38
N ARG A 245 13.38 -11.19 6.97
CA ARG A 245 12.76 -11.90 8.10
C ARG A 245 12.69 -11.04 9.34
N GLU A 246 13.76 -10.33 9.68
CA GLU A 246 13.78 -9.38 10.79
C GLU A 246 12.74 -8.27 10.57
N THR A 247 12.62 -7.78 9.33
CA THR A 247 11.61 -6.80 8.97
C THR A 247 10.20 -7.36 9.16
N TYR A 248 9.94 -8.58 8.68
CA TYR A 248 8.65 -9.25 8.89
C TYR A 248 8.33 -9.41 10.39
N GLU A 249 9.31 -9.78 11.22
CA GLU A 249 9.13 -9.90 12.66
C GLU A 249 8.82 -8.54 13.31
N ALA A 250 9.51 -7.47 12.90
CA ALA A 250 9.21 -6.11 13.33
C ALA A 250 7.79 -5.66 12.94
N GLN A 251 7.30 -6.08 11.76
CA GLN A 251 5.92 -5.83 11.35
C GLN A 251 4.91 -6.53 12.27
N GLU A 252 5.16 -7.77 12.67
CA GLU A 252 4.30 -8.49 13.61
C GLU A 252 4.32 -7.83 15.00
N GLN A 253 5.50 -7.44 15.49
CA GLN A 253 5.62 -6.71 16.75
C GLN A 253 4.89 -5.36 16.70
N SER A 254 5.01 -4.62 15.59
CA SER A 254 4.32 -3.35 15.39
C SER A 254 2.80 -3.48 15.50
N LYS A 255 2.20 -4.61 15.11
CA LYS A 255 0.76 -4.85 15.27
C LYS A 255 0.39 -4.91 16.75
N ILE A 256 1.17 -5.66 17.53
CA ILE A 256 0.96 -5.85 18.98
C ILE A 256 1.09 -4.50 19.70
N ASP A 257 2.22 -3.83 19.51
CA ASP A 257 2.52 -2.55 20.17
C ASP A 257 1.46 -1.48 19.82
N CYS A 258 1.04 -1.43 18.55
CA CYS A 258 0.04 -0.48 18.12
C CYS A 258 -1.36 -0.82 18.65
N GLU A 259 -1.72 -2.10 18.79
CA GLU A 259 -3.00 -2.51 19.37
C GLU A 259 -3.08 -2.12 20.85
N GLU A 260 -2.01 -2.37 21.61
CA GLU A 260 -1.91 -1.95 23.02
C GLU A 260 -2.04 -0.44 23.18
N LYS A 261 -1.33 0.32 22.34
CA LYS A 261 -1.40 1.78 22.30
C LYS A 261 -2.81 2.27 22.00
N VAL A 262 -3.48 1.67 21.01
CA VAL A 262 -4.85 2.05 20.65
C VAL A 262 -5.83 1.75 21.77
N LYS A 263 -5.71 0.59 22.42
CA LYS A 263 -6.51 0.26 23.59
C LYS A 263 -6.36 1.32 24.69
N GLY A 264 -5.12 1.69 25.02
CA GLY A 264 -4.85 2.75 26.00
C GLY A 264 -5.48 4.10 25.62
N LEU A 265 -5.41 4.50 24.34
CA LEU A 265 -6.05 5.73 23.86
C LEU A 265 -7.58 5.66 23.99
N VAL A 266 -8.20 4.53 23.65
CA VAL A 266 -9.65 4.32 23.78
C VAL A 266 -10.09 4.36 25.24
N ASP A 267 -9.35 3.69 26.14
CA ASP A 267 -9.65 3.67 27.58
C ASP A 267 -9.62 5.08 28.19
N ILE A 268 -8.68 5.94 27.77
CA ILE A 268 -8.64 7.35 28.18
C ILE A 268 -9.88 8.10 27.68
N VAL A 269 -10.26 7.96 26.41
CA VAL A 269 -11.46 8.59 25.86
C VAL A 269 -12.70 8.16 26.63
N GLU A 270 -12.89 6.86 26.87
CA GLU A 270 -14.04 6.33 27.60
C GLU A 270 -14.13 6.87 29.02
N ARG A 271 -12.99 6.99 29.72
CA ARG A 271 -12.95 7.57 31.06
C ARG A 271 -13.32 9.05 31.05
N LEU A 272 -12.85 9.81 30.07
CA LEU A 272 -13.21 11.24 29.92
C LEU A 272 -14.69 11.41 29.56
N GLU A 273 -15.24 10.54 28.71
CA GLU A 273 -16.67 10.54 28.34
C GLU A 273 -17.58 10.23 29.54
N LYS A 274 -17.14 9.34 30.46
CA LYS A 274 -17.90 8.93 31.66
C LYS A 274 -17.80 9.92 32.83
N ALA A 275 -16.82 10.82 32.79
CA ALA A 275 -16.53 11.71 33.90
C ALA A 275 -17.17 13.10 33.78
N ALA A 276 -17.96 13.30 32.71
CA ALA A 276 -18.83 14.44 32.50
C ALA A 276 -20.29 14.06 32.77
#